data_AF-B8MCR6-F1
#
_entry.id   AF-B8MCR6-F1
#
_cell.length_a   1.000
_cell.length_b   1.000
_cell.length_c   1.000
_cell.angle_alpha   90.00
_cell.angle_beta   90.00
_cell.angle_gamma   90.00
#
_symmetry.space_group_name_H-M   'P 1'
#
loop_
_entity.id
_entity.type
_entity.pdbx_description
1 polymer ?
#
loop_
_entity_poly.entity_id
_entity_poly.type
_entity_poly.pdbx_seq_one_letter_code
_entity_poly.pdbx_strand_id
1 'polypeptide(L)'
;MKAALKIDMAEQTCLAIYINTSPQRQESFYNLQTKEPKLVPIQDVATQWNSTFLMLVRAKKLQQTFDAFCSQYDQEHFALS
;
A
#
# COMPACT_ATOMS: atom_id res chain seq x y z
N MET A 1 11.71 -10.85 20.31
CA MET A 1 10.28 -10.90 19.95
C MET A 1 10.11 -10.21 18.60
N LYS A 2 9.92 -10.96 17.50
CA LYS A 2 9.57 -10.38 16.20
C LYS A 2 8.07 -10.11 16.23
N ALA A 3 7.65 -8.84 16.18
CA ALA A 3 6.28 -8.51 15.83
C ALA A 3 6.01 -9.10 14.44
N ALA A 4 5.15 -10.11 14.38
CA ALA A 4 4.68 -10.65 13.13
C ALA A 4 3.87 -9.54 12.45
N LEU A 5 4.24 -9.21 11.21
CA LEU A 5 3.48 -8.31 10.35
C LEU A 5 2.00 -8.73 10.38
N LYS A 6 1.15 -7.94 11.04
CA LYS A 6 -0.28 -7.96 10.74
C LYS A 6 -0.43 -7.11 9.49
N ILE A 7 -0.34 -7.74 8.32
CA ILE A 7 -0.86 -7.13 7.10
C ILE A 7 -2.32 -7.57 7.03
N ASP A 8 -3.24 -6.67 7.36
CA ASP A 8 -4.66 -6.92 7.12
C ASP A 8 -4.97 -6.73 5.64
N MET A 9 -5.62 -7.74 5.04
CA MET A 9 -5.99 -7.76 3.64
C MET A 9 -6.94 -6.62 3.26
N ALA A 10 -7.92 -6.31 4.11
CA ALA A 10 -8.95 -5.33 3.84
C ALA A 10 -8.35 -3.91 3.84
N GLU A 11 -7.53 -3.60 4.84
CA GLU A 11 -6.91 -2.28 4.99
C GLU A 11 -5.97 -1.96 3.82
N GLN A 12 -5.14 -2.93 3.39
CA GLN A 12 -4.27 -2.76 2.23
C GLN A 12 -5.04 -2.61 0.92
N THR A 13 -6.15 -3.33 0.78
CA THR A 13 -7.03 -3.21 -0.39
C THR A 13 -7.63 -1.81 -0.45
N CYS A 14 -8.18 -1.31 0.66
CA CYS A 14 -8.77 0.01 0.73
C CYS A 14 -7.73 1.11 0.47
N LEU A 15 -6.53 1.01 1.04
CA LEU A 15 -5.46 1.98 0.81
C LEU A 15 -4.96 1.96 -0.64
N ALA A 16 -4.81 0.77 -1.24
CA ALA A 16 -4.43 0.66 -2.65
C ALA A 16 -5.48 1.30 -3.57
N ILE A 17 -6.78 1.08 -3.32
CA ILE A 17 -7.88 1.75 -4.03
C ILE A 17 -7.83 3.26 -3.82
N TYR A 18 -7.66 3.71 -2.56
CA TYR A 18 -7.59 5.12 -2.23
C TYR A 18 -6.47 5.82 -2.99
N ILE A 19 -5.25 5.28 -2.99
CA ILE A 19 -4.12 5.88 -3.71
C ILE A 19 -4.38 5.84 -5.22
N ASN A 20 -4.81 4.70 -5.77
CA ASN A 20 -4.96 4.52 -7.22
C ASN A 20 -6.11 5.32 -7.84
N THR A 21 -7.07 5.79 -7.06
CA THR A 21 -8.24 6.53 -7.56
C THR A 21 -7.97 8.01 -7.86
N SER A 22 -6.81 8.60 -7.50
CA SER A 22 -6.43 9.94 -7.99
C SER A 22 -4.96 10.01 -8.42
N PRO A 23 -4.66 10.63 -9.59
CA PRO A 23 -3.29 10.85 -10.05
C PRO A 23 -2.43 11.62 -9.04
N GLN A 24 -2.99 12.61 -8.36
CA GLN A 24 -2.28 13.44 -7.39
C GLN A 24 -1.82 12.61 -6.17
N ARG A 25 -2.66 11.68 -5.71
CA ARG A 25 -2.30 10.75 -4.64
C ARG A 25 -1.26 9.74 -5.11
N GLN A 26 -1.36 9.26 -6.35
CA GLN A 26 -0.33 8.39 -6.93
C GLN A 26 1.02 9.11 -7.01
N GLU A 27 1.08 10.33 -7.54
CA GLU A 27 2.30 11.14 -7.61
C GLU A 27 2.89 11.40 -6.22
N SER A 28 2.04 11.77 -5.26
CA SER A 28 2.44 11.94 -3.86
C SER A 28 3.08 10.67 -3.30
N PHE A 29 2.44 9.52 -3.50
CA PHE A 29 2.96 8.21 -3.09
C PHE A 29 4.27 7.84 -3.79
N TYR A 30 4.39 8.15 -5.09
CA TYR A 30 5.61 7.96 -5.87
C TYR A 30 6.78 8.81 -5.35
N ASN A 31 6.51 10.03 -4.88
CA ASN A 31 7.54 10.94 -4.38
C ASN A 31 8.12 10.50 -3.03
N LEU A 32 7.39 9.70 -2.27
CA LEU A 32 7.88 9.08 -1.03
C LEU A 32 8.84 7.91 -1.27
N GLN A 33 8.88 7.36 -2.48
CA GLN A 33 9.75 6.24 -2.80
C GLN A 33 11.14 6.72 -3.17
N THR A 34 12.12 6.31 -2.38
CA THR A 34 13.54 6.63 -2.58
C THR A 34 14.28 5.59 -3.42
N LYS A 35 13.69 4.41 -3.64
CA LYS A 35 14.29 3.29 -4.37
C LYS A 35 13.63 3.14 -5.73
N GLU A 36 14.47 2.97 -6.75
CA GLU A 36 14.03 2.60 -8.10
C GLU A 36 14.04 1.06 -8.29
N PRO A 37 13.14 0.50 -9.12
CA PRO A 37 12.04 1.18 -9.77
C PRO A 37 10.93 1.50 -8.77
N LYS A 38 10.33 2.69 -8.87
CA LYS A 38 9.17 3.02 -8.05
C LYS A 38 7.99 2.09 -8.38
N LEU A 39 7.30 1.63 -7.34
CA LEU A 39 6.22 0.65 -7.45
C LEU A 39 4.87 1.27 -7.12
N VAL A 40 3.83 0.87 -7.85
CA VAL A 40 2.44 1.16 -7.47
C VAL A 40 1.91 0.14 -6.46
N PRO A 41 0.97 0.55 -5.59
CA PRO A 41 0.06 -0.36 -4.92
C PRO A 41 -0.68 -1.23 -5.94
N ILE A 42 -0.71 -2.55 -5.68
CA ILE A 42 -1.58 -3.47 -6.43
C ILE A 42 -2.91 -3.52 -5.70
N GLN A 43 -4.01 -3.38 -6.44
CA GLN A 43 -5.34 -3.61 -5.92
C GLN A 43 -5.73 -5.07 -6.15
N ASP A 44 -6.39 -5.69 -5.16
CA ASP A 44 -7.01 -6.98 -5.34
C ASP A 44 -8.19 -6.90 -6.34
N VAL A 45 -8.24 -7.81 -7.32
CA VAL A 45 -9.27 -7.82 -8.35
C VAL A 45 -9.86 -9.22 -8.49
N ALA A 46 -11.18 -9.33 -8.43
CA ALA A 46 -11.89 -10.61 -8.37
C ALA A 46 -11.67 -11.52 -9.59
N THR A 47 -11.26 -10.96 -10.73
CA THR A 47 -11.08 -11.70 -11.99
C THR A 47 -9.70 -12.35 -12.12
N GLN A 48 -8.76 -12.12 -11.20
CA GLN A 48 -7.40 -12.64 -11.27
C GLN A 48 -7.05 -13.52 -10.07
N TRP A 49 -6.75 -14.79 -10.33
CA TRP A 49 -6.64 -15.83 -9.29
C TRP A 49 -5.52 -15.62 -8.26
N ASN A 50 -4.59 -14.71 -8.54
CA ASN A 50 -3.42 -14.43 -7.70
C ASN A 50 -3.33 -12.96 -7.25
N SER A 51 -4.35 -12.14 -7.47
CA SER A 51 -4.30 -10.69 -7.17
C SER A 51 -4.04 -10.43 -5.68
N THR A 52 -4.69 -11.19 -4.80
CA THR A 52 -4.52 -11.08 -3.35
C THR A 52 -3.07 -11.36 -2.93
N PHE A 53 -2.49 -12.46 -3.43
CA PHE A 53 -1.11 -12.80 -3.13
C PHE A 53 -0.14 -11.73 -3.64
N LEU A 54 -0.32 -11.26 -4.89
CA LEU A 54 0.52 -10.24 -5.48
C LEU A 54 0.38 -8.89 -4.75
N MET A 55 -0.83 -8.54 -4.32
CA MET A 55 -1.10 -7.37 -3.49
C MET A 55 -0.33 -7.46 -2.17
N LEU A 56 -0.43 -8.57 -1.44
CA LEU A 56 0.27 -8.74 -0.16
C LEU A 56 1.79 -8.66 -0.30
N VAL A 57 2.35 -9.34 -1.32
CA VAL A 57 3.79 -9.29 -1.60
C VAL A 57 4.22 -7.87 -1.93
N ARG A 58 3.42 -7.13 -2.71
CA ARG A 58 3.69 -5.73 -3.04
C ARG A 58 3.58 -4.83 -1.83
N ALA A 59 2.54 -5.01 -1.02
CA ALA A 59 2.29 -4.23 0.18
C ALA A 59 3.43 -4.37 1.18
N LYS A 60 3.93 -5.59 1.37
CA LYS A 60 5.11 -5.83 2.20
C LYS A 60 6.36 -5.09 1.70
N LYS A 61 6.55 -4.97 0.38
CA LYS A 61 7.66 -4.19 -0.19
C LYS A 61 7.48 -2.69 -0.02
N LEU A 62 6.23 -2.22 -0.05
CA LEU A 62 5.85 -0.82 0.06
C LEU A 62 5.50 -0.38 1.49
N GLN A 63 5.64 -1.25 2.48
CA GLN A 63 5.19 -1.01 3.87
C GLN A 63 5.65 0.36 4.39
N GLN A 64 6.95 0.64 4.32
CA GLN A 64 7.51 1.92 4.77
C GLN A 64 6.91 3.13 4.03
N THR A 65 6.65 2.97 2.73
CA THR A 65 6.03 4.03 1.92
C THR A 65 4.57 4.22 2.29
N PHE A 66 3.84 3.15 2.57
CA PHE A 66 2.47 3.23 3.06
C PHE A 66 2.40 3.91 4.43
N ASP A 67 3.26 3.52 5.36
CA ASP A 67 3.32 4.11 6.70
C ASP A 67 3.63 5.62 6.61
N ALA A 68 4.63 5.99 5.79
CA ALA A 68 4.99 7.38 5.55
C ALA A 68 3.84 8.17 4.90
N PHE A 69 3.16 7.58 3.91
CA PHE A 69 2.01 8.19 3.27
C PHE A 69 0.87 8.40 4.27
N CYS A 70 0.56 7.41 5.10
CA CYS A 70 -0.50 7.52 6.09
C CYS A 70 -0.19 8.59 7.13
N SER A 71 1.06 8.68 7.59
CA SER A 71 1.49 9.71 8.54
C SER A 71 1.52 11.11 7.94
N GLN A 72 1.96 11.28 6.69
CA GLN A 72 2.09 12.60 6.06
C GLN A 72 0.76 13.21 5.60
N TYR A 73 -0.23 12.38 5.29
CA TYR A 73 -1.52 12.82 4.73
C TYR A 73 -2.72 12.54 5.65
N ASP A 74 -2.48 12.35 6.95
CA ASP A 74 -3.50 12.09 7.98
C ASP A 74 -4.42 10.90 7.65
N GLN A 75 -3.85 9.83 7.07
CA GLN A 75 -4.56 8.60 6.71
C GLN A 75 -4.28 7.47 7.70
N GLU A 76 -4.16 7.78 8.99
CA GLU A 76 -3.82 6.81 10.06
C GLU A 76 -4.83 5.67 10.19
N HIS A 77 -6.07 5.87 9.73
CA HIS A 77 -7.10 4.81 9.69
C HIS A 77 -6.78 3.67 8.71
N PHE A 78 -5.76 3.82 7.85
CA PHE A 78 -5.20 2.75 7.03
C PHE A 78 -3.83 2.24 7.53
N ALA A 79 -3.27 2.84 8.59
CA ALA A 79 -1.95 2.48 9.09
C ALA A 79 -1.99 1.17 9.89
N LEU A 80 -1.11 0.23 9.52
CA LEU A 80 -0.92 -1.02 10.24
C LEU A 80 -0.09 -0.74 11.50
N SER A 81 -0.77 -0.55 12.64
CA SER A 81 -0.11 -0.32 13.94
C SER A 81 0.74 -1.49 14.42
#